data_AF-A0A7X7Y6T3-F1
#
_entry.id   AF-A0A7X7Y6T3-F1
#
_cell.length_a   1.000
_cell.length_b   1.000
_cell.length_c   1.000
_cell.angle_alpha   90.00
_cell.angle_beta   90.00
_cell.angle_gamma   90.00
#
_symmetry.space_group_name_H-M   'P 1'
#
loop_
_entity.id
_entity.type
_entity.pdbx_description
1 polymer ?
#
loop_
_entity_poly.entity_id
_entity_poly.type
_entity_poly.pdbx_seq_one_letter_code
_entity_poly.pdbx_strand_id
1 'polypeptide(L)'
;MKGRSLLWMNEKGYMFPFVLFASLLLFSTVGTTVLIYRNDLAVSDRLIEQMKAETLVQMSIRTFYREKPFLAKQHGTEVYQFPSGMVEIHYTPTEEGQFRLVFTVETDEGERFSMQKIVRLNDMHVEKMRITTEIVDTL
;
A
#
# COMPACT_ATOMS: atom_id res chain seq x y z
N MET A 1 -20.89 -33.42 68.51
CA MET A 1 -19.89 -32.57 67.81
C MET A 1 -19.06 -33.44 66.86
N LYS A 2 -18.66 -32.87 65.71
CA LYS A 2 -17.72 -33.38 64.69
C LYS A 2 -18.26 -34.40 63.68
N GLY A 3 -18.94 -33.89 62.65
CA GLY A 3 -18.84 -34.46 61.30
C GLY A 3 -17.49 -34.05 60.71
N ARG A 4 -16.57 -35.00 60.58
CA ARG A 4 -15.25 -34.78 59.97
C ARG A 4 -15.38 -34.82 58.45
N SER A 5 -15.00 -33.70 57.83
CA SER A 5 -14.72 -33.55 56.39
C SER A 5 -13.88 -34.71 55.86
N LEU A 6 -14.50 -35.58 55.06
CA LEU A 6 -13.85 -36.64 54.26
C LEU A 6 -13.57 -36.12 52.84
N LEU A 7 -12.95 -34.95 52.71
CA LEU A 7 -12.57 -34.40 51.38
C LEU A 7 -11.06 -34.33 51.16
N TRP A 8 -10.25 -34.87 52.06
CA TRP A 8 -8.79 -34.70 52.01
C TRP A 8 -8.09 -36.02 52.27
N MET A 9 -8.08 -36.92 51.29
CA MET A 9 -7.10 -38.02 51.20
C MET A 9 -7.08 -38.60 49.79
N ASN A 10 -6.63 -37.79 48.82
CA ASN A 10 -5.95 -38.29 47.62
C ASN A 10 -5.09 -37.16 47.02
N GLU A 11 -3.85 -37.01 47.50
CA GLU A 11 -2.94 -35.89 47.20
C GLU A 11 -2.41 -35.84 45.74
N LYS A 12 -2.96 -36.65 44.83
CA LYS A 12 -2.57 -36.68 43.41
C LYS A 12 -3.46 -35.84 42.48
N GLY A 13 -4.53 -35.22 43.01
CA GLY A 13 -5.52 -34.47 42.20
C GLY A 13 -5.15 -33.04 41.83
N TYR A 14 -4.11 -32.45 42.45
CA TYR A 14 -3.78 -31.03 42.26
C TYR A 14 -2.86 -30.73 41.06
N MET A 15 -2.17 -31.72 40.48
CA MET A 15 -1.26 -31.49 39.33
C MET A 15 -2.01 -31.20 38.03
N PHE A 16 -3.17 -31.81 37.84
CA PHE A 16 -3.97 -31.69 36.61
C PHE A 16 -4.34 -30.24 36.23
N PRO A 17 -4.88 -29.38 37.13
CA PRO A 17 -5.19 -27.99 36.78
C PRO A 17 -3.95 -27.17 36.40
N PHE A 18 -2.77 -27.44 36.98
CA PHE A 18 -1.53 -26.76 36.59
C PHE A 18 -1.07 -27.17 35.19
N VAL A 19 -1.13 -28.46 34.86
CA VAL A 19 -0.80 -28.96 33.53
C VAL A 19 -1.76 -28.39 32.48
N LEU A 20 -3.06 -28.33 32.80
CA LEU A 20 -4.04 -27.70 31.92
C LEU A 20 -3.74 -26.22 31.72
N PHE A 21 -3.45 -25.48 32.79
CA PHE A 21 -3.13 -24.05 32.70
C PHE A 21 -1.85 -23.82 31.87
N ALA A 22 -0.80 -24.60 32.11
CA ALA A 22 0.44 -24.53 31.34
C ALA A 22 0.20 -24.88 29.86
N SER A 23 -0.58 -25.93 29.58
CA SER A 23 -0.93 -26.30 28.21
C SER A 23 -1.73 -25.21 27.52
N LEU A 24 -2.69 -24.58 28.22
CA LEU A 24 -3.48 -23.47 27.69
C LEU A 24 -2.59 -22.28 27.34
N LEU A 25 -1.62 -21.93 28.19
CA LEU A 25 -0.65 -20.87 27.90
C LEU A 25 0.22 -21.20 26.69
N LEU A 26 0.67 -22.45 26.57
CA LEU A 26 1.47 -22.90 25.42
C LEU A 26 0.64 -22.81 24.12
N PHE A 27 -0.57 -23.35 24.12
CA PHE A 27 -1.45 -23.30 22.95
C PHE A 27 -1.86 -21.86 22.61
N SER A 28 -2.13 -21.03 23.60
CA SER A 28 -2.45 -19.61 23.41
C SER A 28 -1.28 -18.86 22.78
N THR A 29 -0.06 -19.07 23.28
CA THR A 29 1.14 -18.44 22.73
C THR A 29 1.36 -18.84 21.28
N VAL A 30 1.37 -20.15 21.00
CA VAL A 30 1.58 -20.66 19.64
C VAL A 30 0.49 -20.17 18.70
N GLY A 31 -0.78 -20.24 19.12
CA GLY A 31 -1.91 -19.74 18.34
C GLY A 31 -1.81 -18.25 18.03
N THR A 32 -1.41 -17.45 19.03
CA THR A 32 -1.21 -16.00 18.86
C THR A 32 -0.07 -15.71 17.88
N THR A 33 1.06 -16.42 17.99
CA THR A 33 2.18 -16.25 17.05
C THR A 33 1.78 -16.59 15.62
N VAL A 34 1.05 -17.68 15.41
CA VAL A 34 0.55 -18.05 14.08
C VAL A 34 -0.42 -16.98 13.54
N LEU A 35 -1.29 -16.45 14.38
CA LEU A 35 -2.23 -15.41 13.99
C LEU A 35 -1.51 -14.11 13.58
N ILE A 36 -0.56 -13.66 14.40
CA ILE A 36 0.27 -12.48 14.11
C ILE A 36 1.02 -12.68 12.79
N TYR A 37 1.68 -13.82 12.63
CA TYR A 37 2.44 -14.10 11.41
C TYR A 37 1.57 -14.05 10.14
N ARG A 38 0.37 -14.64 10.18
CA ARG A 38 -0.57 -14.57 9.04
C ARG A 38 -1.04 -13.15 8.77
N ASN A 39 -1.25 -12.36 9.82
CA ASN A 39 -1.62 -10.96 9.66
C ASN A 39 -0.49 -10.14 9.03
N ASP A 40 0.75 -10.35 9.47
CA ASP A 40 1.92 -9.64 8.95
C ASP A 40 2.16 -9.92 7.47
N LEU A 41 1.94 -11.17 7.01
CA LEU A 41 1.95 -11.50 5.59
C LEU A 41 0.90 -10.71 4.82
N ALA A 42 -0.36 -10.72 5.27
CA ALA A 42 -1.44 -10.00 4.61
C ALA A 42 -1.23 -8.48 4.58
N VAL A 43 -0.61 -7.91 5.62
CA VAL A 43 -0.23 -6.49 5.64
C VAL A 43 0.91 -6.22 4.66
N SER A 44 1.91 -7.09 4.61
CA SER A 44 3.06 -6.94 3.70
C SER A 44 2.64 -6.97 2.25
N ASP A 45 1.75 -7.90 1.88
CA ASP A 45 1.24 -8.00 0.50
C ASP A 45 0.53 -6.71 0.07
N ARG A 46 -0.32 -6.16 0.94
CA ARG A 46 -1.01 -4.87 0.67
C ARG A 46 -0.03 -3.69 0.57
N LEU A 47 1.02 -3.68 1.38
CA LEU A 47 2.05 -2.64 1.31
C LEU A 47 2.83 -2.73 -0.01
N ILE A 48 3.11 -3.95 -0.50
CA ILE A 48 3.72 -4.16 -1.81
C ILE A 48 2.83 -3.62 -2.92
N GLU A 49 1.54 -3.94 -2.92
CA GLU A 49 0.59 -3.42 -3.92
C GLU A 49 0.48 -1.89 -3.88
N GLN A 50 0.43 -1.30 -2.68
CA GLN A 50 0.44 0.16 -2.53
C GLN A 50 1.73 0.77 -3.10
N MET A 51 2.90 0.18 -2.81
CA MET A 51 4.17 0.65 -3.37
C MET A 51 4.21 0.54 -4.90
N LYS A 52 3.66 -0.53 -5.48
CA LYS A 52 3.52 -0.67 -6.94
C LYS A 52 2.66 0.46 -7.50
N ALA A 53 1.50 0.73 -6.91
CA ALA A 53 0.60 1.80 -7.34
C ALA A 53 1.26 3.19 -7.26
N GLU A 54 1.93 3.51 -6.16
CA GLU A 54 2.67 4.78 -6.02
C GLU A 54 3.79 4.91 -7.05
N THR A 55 4.52 3.82 -7.31
CA THR A 55 5.60 3.79 -8.32
C THR A 55 5.03 4.01 -9.72
N LEU A 56 3.91 3.36 -10.07
CA LEU A 56 3.20 3.59 -11.34
C LEU A 56 2.81 5.06 -11.51
N VAL A 57 2.26 5.69 -10.48
CA VAL A 57 1.93 7.12 -10.51
C VAL A 57 3.19 7.96 -10.72
N GLN A 58 4.26 7.73 -9.98
CA GLN A 58 5.51 8.49 -10.13
C GLN A 58 6.12 8.38 -11.53
N MET A 59 6.17 7.15 -12.08
CA MET A 59 6.66 6.92 -13.44
C MET A 59 5.75 7.59 -14.48
N SER A 60 4.44 7.47 -14.33
CA SER A 60 3.46 8.10 -15.23
C SER A 60 3.59 9.62 -15.25
N ILE A 61 3.80 10.26 -14.10
CA ILE A 61 4.02 11.71 -13.99
C ILE A 61 5.29 12.13 -14.75
N ARG A 62 6.39 11.41 -14.55
CA ARG A 62 7.67 11.69 -15.25
C ARG A 62 7.51 11.55 -16.76
N THR A 63 6.89 10.46 -17.20
CA THR A 63 6.65 10.20 -18.63
C THR A 63 5.73 11.25 -19.24
N PHE A 64 4.64 11.58 -18.55
CA PHE A 64 3.69 12.61 -18.97
C PHE A 64 4.33 13.99 -19.12
N TYR A 65 5.15 14.43 -18.15
CA TYR A 65 5.87 15.70 -18.24
C TYR A 65 6.93 15.74 -19.34
N ARG A 66 7.58 14.60 -19.60
CA ARG A 66 8.56 14.49 -20.70
C ARG A 66 7.88 14.65 -22.06
N GLU A 67 6.77 13.95 -22.26
CA GLU A 67 6.15 13.78 -23.58
C GLU A 67 5.18 14.89 -23.94
N LYS A 68 4.49 15.51 -22.97
CA LYS A 68 3.50 16.56 -23.27
C LYS A 68 4.11 17.96 -23.21
N PRO A 69 4.14 18.70 -24.34
CA PRO A 69 4.30 20.14 -24.30
C PRO A 69 2.97 20.74 -23.84
N PHE A 70 2.85 21.12 -22.56
CA PHE A 70 1.61 21.70 -22.05
C PHE A 70 1.30 23.04 -22.74
N LEU A 71 0.35 22.99 -23.68
CA LEU A 71 -0.26 24.18 -24.26
C LEU A 71 -1.53 24.51 -23.47
N ALA A 72 -1.75 25.80 -23.19
CA ALA A 72 -2.67 26.33 -22.18
C ALA A 72 -4.18 25.97 -22.31
N LYS A 73 -4.59 25.07 -23.22
CA LYS A 73 -5.99 24.68 -23.47
C LYS A 73 -6.18 23.21 -23.86
N GLN A 74 -5.16 22.37 -23.75
CA GLN A 74 -5.30 20.96 -24.13
C GLN A 74 -5.99 20.16 -23.03
N HIS A 75 -6.90 19.28 -23.43
CA HIS A 75 -7.45 18.22 -22.60
C HIS A 75 -7.28 16.90 -23.33
N GLY A 76 -7.26 15.80 -22.60
CA GLY A 76 -7.11 14.49 -23.21
C GLY A 76 -6.89 13.39 -22.20
N THR A 77 -6.56 12.23 -22.74
CA THR A 77 -6.30 11.00 -22.01
C THR A 77 -5.02 10.40 -22.55
N GLU A 78 -4.06 10.12 -21.67
CA GLU A 78 -2.87 9.36 -22.01
C GLU A 78 -2.88 8.03 -21.27
N VAL A 79 -2.52 6.96 -21.97
CA VAL A 79 -2.41 5.64 -21.38
C VAL A 79 -0.96 5.21 -21.44
N TYR A 80 -0.40 4.90 -20.28
CA TYR A 80 0.97 4.43 -20.12
C TYR A 80 0.97 2.99 -19.62
N GLN A 81 1.72 2.13 -20.29
CA GLN A 81 1.97 0.77 -19.83
C GLN A 81 3.36 0.68 -19.21
N PHE A 82 3.43 0.05 -18.05
CA PHE A 82 4.64 -0.20 -17.30
C PHE A 82 4.70 -1.69 -16.93
N PRO A 83 5.87 -2.20 -16.51
CA PRO A 83 6.00 -3.61 -16.13
C PRO A 83 5.04 -4.05 -15.01
N SER A 84 4.71 -3.16 -14.08
CA SER A 84 3.89 -3.44 -12.91
C SER A 84 2.40 -3.07 -13.07
N GLY A 85 1.96 -2.72 -14.28
CA GLY A 85 0.58 -2.32 -14.55
C GLY A 85 0.45 -1.17 -15.54
N MET A 86 -0.74 -0.60 -15.64
CA MET A 86 -1.04 0.52 -16.53
C MET A 86 -1.59 1.72 -15.76
N VAL A 87 -1.36 2.92 -16.32
CA VAL A 87 -1.88 4.17 -15.80
C VAL A 87 -2.55 4.95 -16.92
N GLU A 88 -3.80 5.30 -16.71
CA GLU A 88 -4.55 6.24 -17.54
C GLU A 88 -4.56 7.60 -16.87
N ILE A 89 -4.13 8.64 -17.58
CA ILE A 89 -4.09 10.02 -17.11
C ILE A 89 -5.08 10.84 -17.91
N HIS A 90 -6.18 11.23 -17.29
CA HIS A 90 -7.06 12.26 -17.83
C HIS A 90 -6.59 13.63 -17.37
N TYR A 91 -6.31 14.52 -18.31
CA TYR A 91 -5.91 15.89 -18.01
C TYR A 91 -6.92 16.88 -18.57
N THR A 92 -7.36 17.81 -17.72
CA THR A 92 -8.28 18.87 -18.11
C THR A 92 -7.76 20.22 -17.62
N PRO A 93 -7.78 21.27 -18.46
CA PRO A 93 -7.41 22.60 -18.02
C PRO A 93 -8.48 23.13 -17.05
N THR A 94 -8.03 23.81 -16.01
CA THR A 94 -8.88 24.56 -15.08
C THR A 94 -8.56 26.05 -15.19
N GLU A 95 -9.16 26.88 -14.35
CA GLU A 95 -8.93 28.32 -14.34
C GLU A 95 -7.45 28.66 -14.03
N GLU A 96 -6.96 29.79 -14.55
CA GLU A 96 -5.63 30.35 -14.25
C GLU A 96 -4.40 29.47 -14.59
N GLY A 97 -4.41 28.76 -15.73
CA GLY A 97 -3.23 28.00 -16.17
C GLY A 97 -2.92 26.79 -15.28
N GLN A 98 -3.94 26.26 -14.60
CA GLN A 98 -3.87 25.01 -13.86
C GLN A 98 -4.44 23.86 -14.69
N PHE A 99 -3.99 22.65 -14.39
CA PHE A 99 -4.50 21.41 -14.96
C PHE A 99 -4.90 20.47 -13.84
N ARG A 100 -6.07 19.87 -13.97
CA ARG A 100 -6.48 18.73 -13.17
C ARG A 100 -6.04 17.46 -13.88
N LEU A 101 -5.24 16.67 -13.19
CA LEU A 101 -4.81 15.34 -13.61
C LEU A 101 -5.55 14.31 -12.77
N VAL A 102 -6.24 13.38 -13.41
CA VAL A 102 -6.86 12.22 -12.78
C VAL A 102 -6.12 10.99 -13.28
N PHE A 103 -5.47 10.30 -12.36
CA PHE A 103 -4.74 9.06 -12.60
C PHE A 103 -5.66 7.90 -12.25
N THR A 104 -5.83 6.97 -13.17
CA THR A 104 -6.45 5.67 -12.94
C THR A 104 -5.37 4.63 -13.12
N VAL A 105 -4.99 3.99 -12.02
CA VAL A 105 -3.92 2.99 -11.95
C VAL A 105 -4.55 1.62 -11.87
N GLU A 106 -4.08 0.70 -12.69
CA GLU A 106 -4.42 -0.72 -12.61
C GLU A 106 -3.11 -1.51 -12.46
N THR A 107 -2.95 -2.18 -11.32
CA THR A 107 -1.78 -3.04 -11.07
C THR A 107 -1.90 -4.34 -11.85
N ASP A 108 -0.79 -5.07 -11.99
CA ASP A 108 -0.74 -6.39 -12.61
C ASP A 108 -1.59 -7.44 -11.87
N GLU A 109 -1.87 -7.20 -10.59
CA GLU A 109 -2.76 -8.03 -9.77
C GLU A 109 -4.25 -7.64 -9.89
N GLY A 110 -4.56 -6.64 -10.70
CA GLY A 110 -5.93 -6.19 -11.00
C GLY A 110 -6.52 -5.22 -9.96
N GLU A 111 -5.72 -4.75 -9.00
CA GLU A 111 -6.16 -3.69 -8.10
C GLU A 111 -6.24 -2.35 -8.84
N ARG A 112 -7.32 -1.61 -8.59
CA ARG A 112 -7.58 -0.31 -9.24
C ARG A 112 -7.57 0.81 -8.21
N PHE A 113 -6.77 1.83 -8.49
CA PHE A 113 -6.66 3.03 -7.69
C PHE A 113 -6.92 4.26 -8.54
N SER A 114 -7.58 5.27 -7.96
CA SER A 114 -7.73 6.57 -8.61
C SER A 114 -7.20 7.68 -7.72
N MET A 115 -6.42 8.57 -8.30
CA MET A 115 -5.85 9.72 -7.62
C MET A 115 -6.08 10.97 -8.47
N GLN A 116 -6.38 12.08 -7.82
CA GLN A 116 -6.46 13.37 -8.48
C GLN A 116 -5.35 14.30 -7.98
N LYS A 117 -4.74 15.05 -8.90
CA LYS A 117 -3.78 16.11 -8.60
C LYS A 117 -4.08 17.35 -9.41
N ILE A 118 -3.93 18.53 -8.81
CA ILE A 118 -3.98 19.81 -9.52
C ILE A 118 -2.54 20.32 -9.66
N VAL A 119 -2.16 20.73 -10.86
CA VAL A 119 -0.80 21.18 -11.19
C VAL A 119 -0.85 22.50 -11.95
N ARG A 120 0.11 23.40 -11.69
CA ARG A 120 0.23 24.68 -12.40
C ARG A 120 1.13 24.51 -13.62
N LEU A 121 0.83 25.23 -14.71
CA LEU A 121 1.62 25.21 -15.95
C LEU A 121 3.11 25.52 -15.73
N ASN A 122 3.43 26.44 -14.80
CA ASN A 122 4.81 26.79 -14.47
C ASN A 122 5.57 25.62 -13.83
N ASP A 123 4.93 24.90 -12.89
CA ASP A 123 5.56 23.78 -12.18
C ASP A 123 5.90 22.64 -13.15
N MET A 124 5.05 22.43 -14.16
CA MET A 124 5.28 21.41 -15.20
C MET A 124 6.45 21.76 -16.12
N HIS A 125 6.65 23.04 -16.44
CA HIS A 125 7.80 23.49 -17.23
C HIS A 125 9.13 23.31 -16.48
N VAL A 126 9.15 23.63 -15.19
CA VAL A 126 10.34 23.45 -14.34
C VAL A 126 10.73 21.98 -14.25
N GLU A 127 9.75 21.10 -14.02
CA GLU A 127 10.04 19.67 -13.90
C GLU A 127 10.51 19.05 -15.22
N LYS A 128 9.94 19.47 -16.37
CA LYS A 128 10.42 19.06 -17.69
C LYS A 128 11.88 19.47 -17.93
N MET A 129 12.27 20.68 -17.55
CA MET A 129 13.67 21.12 -17.65
C MET A 129 14.59 20.29 -16.74
N ARG A 130 14.17 20.00 -15.50
CA ARG A 130 14.95 19.17 -14.56
C ARG A 130 15.20 17.75 -15.09
N ILE A 131 14.17 17.09 -15.63
CA ILE A 131 14.28 15.76 -16.24
C ILE A 131 15.21 15.77 -17.45
N THR A 132 15.18 16.85 -18.25
CA THR A 132 16.03 16.97 -19.44
C THR A 132 17.51 17.11 -19.05
N THR A 133 17.83 17.84 -17.99
CA THR A 133 19.21 17.98 -17.48
C THR A 133 19.76 16.67 -16.90
N GLU A 134 18.97 15.93 -16.12
CA GLU A 134 19.42 14.65 -15.53
C GLU A 134 19.85 13.60 -16.57
N ILE A 135 19.20 13.58 -17.74
CA ILE A 135 19.53 12.65 -18.85
C ILE A 135 20.84 13.04 -19.55
N VAL A 136 21.12 14.35 -19.64
CA VAL A 136 22.35 14.84 -20.29
C VAL A 136 23.59 14.54 -19.43
N ASP A 137 23.45 14.51 -18.10
CA ASP A 137 24.56 14.20 -17.18
C ASP A 137 24.83 12.68 -17.03
N THR A 138 23.96 11.81 -17.58
CA THR A 138 24.12 10.35 -17.53
C THR A 138 24.58 9.71 -18.85
N LEU A 139 24.84 10.53 -19.87
CA LEU A 139 25.42 10.14 -21.18
C LEU A 139 26.84 10.66 -21.33
#